data_AF-A0A2T4D317-F1
#
_entry.id   AF-A0A2T4D317-F1
#
_cell.length_a   1.000
_cell.length_b   1.000
_cell.length_c   1.000
_cell.angle_alpha   90.00
_cell.angle_beta   90.00
_cell.angle_gamma   90.00
#
_symmetry.space_group_name_H-M   'P 1'
#
loop_
_entity.id
_entity.type
_entity.pdbx_description
1 polymer ?
#
loop_
_entity_poly.entity_id
_entity_poly.type
_entity_poly.pdbx_seq_one_letter_code
_entity_poly.pdbx_strand_id
1 'polypeptide(L)' 'MRLLHTMLRVGDLQRSIDFYTQALGMKLLRTSENEAYKYSLAFVGYGDERDHSVLELTYN' A
#
# COMPACT_ATOMS: atom_id res chain seq x y z
N MET A 1 9.14 -1.22 -20.40
CA MET A 1 7.91 -0.61 -19.83
C MET A 1 7.30 -1.64 -18.88
N ARG A 2 7.03 -1.28 -17.62
CA ARG A 2 6.50 -2.21 -16.58
C ARG A 2 5.38 -1.52 -15.79
N LEU A 3 4.38 -2.29 -15.35
CA LEU A 3 3.39 -1.85 -14.36
C LEU A 3 4.05 -1.79 -12.98
N LEU A 4 3.99 -0.64 -12.31
CA LEU A 4 4.64 -0.45 -11.00
C LEU A 4 3.69 -0.74 -9.85
N HIS A 5 2.53 -0.10 -9.85
CA HIS A 5 1.52 -0.30 -8.82
C HIS A 5 0.12 0.00 -9.35
N THR A 6 -0.88 -0.49 -8.61
CA THR A 6 -2.27 -0.03 -8.69
C THR A 6 -2.59 0.68 -7.39
N MET A 7 -3.30 1.81 -7.45
CA MET A 7 -3.70 2.57 -6.26
C MET A 7 -5.19 2.40 -5.96
N LEU A 8 -5.50 2.14 -4.69
CA LEU A 8 -6.86 2.12 -4.16
C LEU A 8 -6.96 3.08 -2.98
N ARG A 9 -8.01 3.91 -2.96
CA ARG A 9 -8.38 4.64 -1.75
C ARG A 9 -9.09 3.73 -0.76
N VAL A 10 -8.73 3.85 0.51
CA VAL A 10 -9.29 3.05 1.60
C VAL A 10 -9.82 3.97 2.71
N GLY A 11 -10.85 3.52 3.42
CA GLY A 11 -11.45 4.30 4.52
C GLY A 11 -10.79 4.09 5.90
N ASP A 12 -9.90 3.11 6.02
CA ASP A 12 -9.12 2.83 7.23
C ASP A 12 -7.81 2.14 6.81
N LEU A 13 -6.69 2.86 6.95
CA LEU A 13 -5.40 2.39 6.45
C LEU A 13 -4.91 1.14 7.18
N GLN A 14 -4.98 1.11 8.51
CA GLN A 14 -4.47 -0.01 9.30
C GLN A 14 -5.30 -1.27 9.06
N ARG A 15 -6.62 -1.15 9.07
CA ARG A 15 -7.51 -2.28 8.77
C ARG A 15 -7.27 -2.84 7.37
N SER A 16 -6.99 -1.98 6.39
CA SER A 16 -6.64 -2.43 5.04
C SER A 16 -5.27 -3.12 5.01
N ILE A 17 -4.24 -2.57 5.66
CA ILE A 17 -2.93 -3.24 5.78
C ILE A 17 -3.10 -4.63 6.40
N ASP A 18 -3.85 -4.75 7.49
CA ASP A 18 -4.07 -6.03 8.17
C ASP A 18 -4.76 -7.04 7.27
N PHE A 19 -5.78 -6.61 6.51
CA PHE A 19 -6.43 -7.47 5.53
C PHE A 19 -5.46 -8.00 4.47
N TYR A 20 -4.68 -7.12 3.83
CA TYR A 20 -3.76 -7.54 2.76
C TYR A 20 -2.59 -8.38 3.30
N THR A 21 -2.12 -8.11 4.52
CA THR A 21 -1.00 -8.84 5.11
C THR A 21 -1.41 -10.18 5.72
N GLN A 22 -2.53 -10.22 6.47
CA GLN A 22 -2.94 -11.41 7.21
C GLN A 22 -3.82 -12.34 6.38
N ALA A 23 -4.77 -11.80 5.60
CA ALA A 23 -5.69 -12.62 4.82
C ALA A 23 -5.11 -13.01 3.45
N LEU A 24 -4.35 -12.10 2.82
CA LEU A 24 -3.80 -12.29 1.47
C LEU A 24 -2.30 -12.58 1.46
N GLY A 25 -1.62 -12.57 2.62
CA GLY A 25 -0.21 -12.94 2.74
C GLY A 25 0.77 -11.95 2.11
N MET A 26 0.34 -10.71 1.84
CA MET A 26 1.25 -9.67 1.35
C MET A 26 2.18 -9.17 2.46
N LYS A 27 3.25 -8.48 2.06
CA LYS A 27 4.14 -7.76 2.98
C LYS A 27 3.87 -6.29 2.89
N LEU A 28 3.90 -5.60 4.03
CA LEU A 28 4.02 -4.15 4.06
C LEU A 28 5.46 -3.77 3.67
N LEU A 29 5.60 -3.04 2.56
CA LEU A 29 6.89 -2.69 1.98
C LEU A 29 7.34 -1.31 2.43
N ARG A 30 6.41 -0.35 2.43
CA ARG A 30 6.69 1.04 2.77
C ARG A 30 5.41 1.75 3.22
N THR A 31 5.54 2.66 4.17
CA THR A 31 4.51 3.64 4.51
C THR A 31 5.06 5.04 4.28
N SER A 32 4.16 5.99 4.04
CA SER A 32 4.50 7.41 3.92
C SER A 32 3.35 8.24 4.43
N GLU A 33 3.64 9.26 5.22
CA GLU A 33 2.65 10.20 5.72
C GLU A 33 2.98 11.60 5.22
N ASN A 34 1.94 12.35 4.84
CA ASN A 34 2.08 13.73 4.43
C ASN A 34 1.13 14.59 5.27
N GLU A 35 1.66 15.16 6.35
CA GLU A 35 0.90 15.99 7.29
C GLU A 35 0.32 17.25 6.64
N ALA A 36 1.06 17.85 5.69
CA ALA A 36 0.64 19.09 5.04
C ALA A 36 -0.63 18.90 4.19
N TYR A 37 -0.75 17.73 3.53
CA TYR A 37 -1.86 17.40 2.66
C TYR A 37 -2.81 16.35 3.27
N LYS A 38 -2.60 15.98 4.53
CA LYS A 38 -3.43 15.07 5.34
C LYS A 38 -3.75 13.75 4.65
N TYR A 39 -2.73 13.10 4.08
CA TYR A 39 -2.89 11.75 3.54
C TYR A 39 -1.77 10.83 4.01
N SER A 40 -2.12 9.54 4.09
CA SER A 40 -1.21 8.46 4.45
C SER A 40 -1.26 7.37 3.39
N LEU A 41 -0.08 6.84 3.04
CA LEU A 41 0.11 5.82 2.02
C LEU A 41 0.69 4.56 2.65
N ALA A 42 0.28 3.41 2.15
CA ALA A 42 0.93 2.13 2.42
C ALA A 42 1.10 1.32 1.13
N PHE A 43 2.29 0.79 0.91
CA PHE A 43 2.61 -0.06 -0.23
C PHE A 43 2.70 -1.50 0.27
N VAL A 44 1.83 -2.37 -0.26
CA VAL A 44 1.78 -3.80 0.09
C VAL A 44 1.95 -4.66 -1.17
N GLY A 45 2.65 -5.78 -1.05
CA GLY A 45 2.85 -6.68 -2.18
C GLY A 45 3.54 -7.99 -1.82
N TYR A 46 3.74 -8.85 -2.82
CA TYR A 46 4.39 -10.15 -2.64
C TYR A 46 5.92 -10.12 -2.77
N GLY A 47 6.48 -8.99 -3.18
CA GLY A 47 7.92 -8.80 -3.34
C GLY A 47 8.29 -7.32 -3.41
N ASP A 48 9.58 -7.04 -3.60
CA ASP A 48 10.14 -5.69 -3.64
C ASP A 48 9.55 -4.85 -4.79
N GLU A 49 9.33 -3.55 -4.55
CA GLU A 49 8.78 -2.59 -5.52
C GLU A 49 9.62 -2.50 -6.82
N ARG A 50 10.92 -2.86 -6.77
CA ARG A 50 11.83 -2.89 -7.95
C ARG A 50 11.41 -3.90 -9.00
N ASP A 51 10.95 -5.07 -8.57
CA ASP A 51 10.73 -6.23 -9.45
C ASP A 51 9.26 -6.69 -9.49
N HIS A 52 8.42 -6.24 -8.55
CA HIS A 52 7.00 -6.62 -8.46
C HIS A 52 6.07 -5.43 -8.70
N SER A 53 4.88 -5.71 -9.23
CA SER A 53 3.78 -4.77 -9.19
C SER A 53 3.15 -4.82 -7.79
N VAL A 54 2.98 -3.67 -7.15
CA VAL A 54 2.50 -3.60 -5.76
C VAL A 54 1.15 -2.87 -5.66
N LEU A 55 0.50 -2.96 -4.52
CA LEU A 55 -0.73 -2.23 -4.23
C LEU A 55 -0.39 -1.02 -3.37
N GLU A 56 -0.78 0.16 -3.84
CA GLU A 56 -0.76 1.40 -3.06
C GLU A 56 -2.12 1.62 -2.42
N LEU A 57 -2.14 1.73 -1.09
CA LEU A 57 -3.31 2.08 -0.30
C LEU A 57 -3.20 3.55 0.10
N THR A 58 -4.17 4.37 -0.31
CA THR A 58 -4.22 5.79 0.01
C THR A 58 -5.36 6.06 0.99
N TYR A 59 -5.06 6.69 2.11
CA TYR A 59 -6.01 7.17 3.11
C TYR A 59 -5.94 8.70 3.19
N ASN A 60 -7.09 9.38 3.18
CA ASN A 60 -7.21 10.84 3.20
C ASN A 60 -8.56 11.30 3.77
#